data_AF-A0A662YTP5-F1
#
_entry.id   AF-A0A662YTP5-F1
#
_cell.length_a   1.000
_cell.length_b   1.000
_cell.length_c   1.000
_cell.angle_alpha   90.00
_cell.angle_beta   90.00
_cell.angle_gamma   90.00
#
_symmetry.space_group_name_H-M   'P 1'
#
loop_
_entity.id
_entity.type
_entity.pdbx_description
1 polymer ?
#
loop_
_entity_poly.entity_id
_entity_poly.type
_entity_poly.pdbx_seq_one_letter_code
_entity_poly.pdbx_strand_id
1 'polypeptide(L)'
;MQREPFKKRWFILDSQDRKLLYFKDPLEAVEKGSVFIGNKEHGYKVTNVLPKGVRGSRWKCGITVETPERQFIFTCENEREQREWMEALNQVISKPMSPQDYTTGSFVLQWKPTSDEGDDIGGAAADISEELDLELCCPGGP
;
A
#
# COMPACT_ATOMS: atom_id res chain seq x y z
N MET A 1 2.42 19.05 -8.65
CA MET A 1 1.12 18.58 -8.14
C MET A 1 0.29 17.95 -9.25
N GLN A 2 0.94 17.11 -10.06
CA GLN A 2 0.26 16.12 -10.90
C GLN A 2 0.13 14.89 -9.99
N ARG A 3 -1.09 14.48 -9.64
CA ARG A 3 -1.30 13.19 -8.97
C ARG A 3 -1.36 12.14 -10.05
N GLU A 4 -0.54 11.09 -9.94
CA GLU A 4 -0.58 9.99 -10.88
C GLU A 4 -1.98 9.35 -10.96
N PRO A 5 -2.40 8.87 -12.13
CA PRO A 5 -3.70 8.23 -12.29
C PRO A 5 -3.76 6.92 -11.50
N PHE A 6 -4.96 6.59 -11.00
CA PHE A 6 -5.19 5.33 -10.30
C PHE A 6 -4.74 4.13 -11.13
N LYS A 7 -3.96 3.22 -10.54
CA LYS A 7 -3.53 1.99 -11.18
C LYS A 7 -4.28 0.80 -10.58
N LYS A 8 -4.90 -0.04 -11.42
CA LYS A 8 -5.48 -1.32 -10.99
C LYS A 8 -4.35 -2.29 -10.63
N ARG A 9 -4.47 -2.91 -9.46
CA ARG A 9 -3.48 -3.79 -8.87
C ARG A 9 -4.16 -4.97 -8.19
N TRP A 10 -3.47 -6.09 -8.22
CA TRP A 10 -3.85 -7.27 -7.47
C TRP A 10 -3.19 -7.24 -6.09
N PHE A 11 -3.95 -7.46 -5.02
CA PHE A 11 -3.44 -7.37 -3.66
C PHE A 11 -3.53 -8.70 -2.93
N ILE A 12 -2.53 -8.96 -2.10
CA ILE A 12 -2.51 -10.08 -1.16
C ILE A 12 -2.11 -9.53 0.21
N LEU A 13 -2.94 -9.76 1.22
CA LEU A 13 -2.57 -9.50 2.61
C LEU A 13 -2.07 -10.80 3.25
N ASP A 14 -0.76 -10.85 3.46
CA ASP A 14 -0.15 -11.87 4.30
C ASP A 14 -0.25 -11.44 5.76
N SER A 15 -1.21 -12.04 6.48
CA SER A 15 -1.45 -11.73 7.89
C SER A 15 -0.39 -12.30 8.83
N GLN A 16 0.39 -13.31 8.39
CA GLN A 16 1.46 -13.92 9.20
C GLN A 16 2.71 -13.05 9.16
N ASP A 17 3.12 -12.66 7.95
CA ASP A 17 4.28 -11.79 7.72
C ASP A 17 3.95 -10.30 7.87
N ARG A 18 2.66 -9.98 8.06
CA ARG A 18 2.13 -8.61 8.21
C ARG A 18 2.50 -7.74 7.00
N LYS A 19 2.37 -8.28 5.79
CA LYS A 19 2.69 -7.61 4.52
C LYS A 19 1.45 -7.50 3.64
N LEU A 20 1.19 -6.31 3.14
CA LEU A 20 0.27 -6.07 2.03
C LEU A 20 1.09 -5.99 0.74
N LEU A 21 1.01 -7.04 -0.07
CA LEU A 21 1.71 -7.17 -1.35
C LEU A 21 0.82 -6.68 -2.47
N TYR A 22 1.41 -6.06 -3.50
CA TYR A 22 0.68 -5.68 -4.69
C TYR A 22 1.40 -6.08 -5.98
N PHE A 23 0.61 -6.48 -6.97
CA PHE A 23 1.05 -7.01 -8.25
C PHE A 23 0.36 -6.24 -9.39
N LYS A 24 0.96 -6.25 -10.57
CA LYS A 24 0.35 -5.63 -11.75
C LYS A 24 -0.94 -6.36 -12.15
N ASP A 25 -0.94 -7.69 -12.10
CA ASP A 25 -2.07 -8.57 -12.36
C ASP A 25 -1.93 -9.89 -11.58
N PRO A 26 -2.96 -10.75 -11.52
CA PRO A 26 -2.96 -11.96 -10.69
C PRO A 26 -1.98 -13.05 -11.13
N LEU A 27 -1.47 -13.00 -12.37
CA LEU A 27 -0.58 -14.03 -12.94
C LEU A 27 0.90 -13.66 -12.79
N GLU A 28 1.20 -12.43 -12.35
CA GLU A 28 2.56 -12.00 -12.08
C GLU A 28 3.16 -12.79 -10.92
N ALA A 29 4.33 -13.38 -11.16
CA ALA A 29 5.07 -14.15 -10.15
C ALA A 29 5.84 -13.27 -9.15
N VAL A 30 6.01 -11.98 -9.45
CA VAL A 30 6.82 -11.04 -8.68
C VAL A 30 5.98 -9.84 -8.28
N GLU A 31 6.00 -9.54 -6.98
CA GLU A 31 5.35 -8.36 -6.45
C GLU A 31 5.98 -7.08 -7.00
N LYS A 32 5.14 -6.07 -7.24
CA LYS A 32 5.61 -4.73 -7.57
C LYS A 32 6.07 -3.98 -6.31
N GLY A 33 5.52 -4.35 -5.17
CA GLY A 33 5.98 -3.86 -3.88
C GLY A 33 5.20 -4.47 -2.73
N SER A 34 5.61 -4.06 -1.53
CA SER A 34 5.01 -4.50 -0.27
C SER A 34 4.91 -3.35 0.71
N VAL A 35 3.87 -3.39 1.54
CA VAL A 35 3.67 -2.48 2.66
C VAL A 35 3.63 -3.31 3.93
N PHE A 36 4.56 -3.05 4.86
CA PHE A 36 4.47 -3.66 6.19
C PHE A 36 3.32 -3.04 6.98
N ILE A 37 2.49 -3.88 7.60
CA ILE A 37 1.31 -3.51 8.37
C ILE A 37 1.61 -3.70 9.85
N GLY A 38 2.09 -2.64 10.50
CA GLY A 38 2.37 -2.61 11.94
C GLY A 38 1.12 -2.67 12.80
N ASN A 39 1.26 -2.49 14.12
CA ASN A 39 0.11 -2.45 15.03
C ASN A 39 -0.30 -0.99 15.35
N LYS A 40 -1.47 -0.85 16.00
CA LYS A 40 -2.02 0.45 16.40
C LYS A 40 -1.09 1.29 17.30
N GLU A 41 -0.28 0.65 18.13
CA GLU A 41 0.63 1.33 19.08
C GLU A 41 1.78 2.01 18.33
N HIS A 42 2.12 1.50 17.15
CA HIS A 42 3.15 2.05 16.26
C HIS A 42 2.55 2.96 15.19
N GLY A 43 1.36 3.55 15.42
CA GLY A 43 0.78 4.54 14.52
C GLY A 43 0.08 3.98 13.28
N TYR A 44 -0.09 2.66 13.18
CA TYR A 44 -0.82 2.05 12.07
C TYR A 44 -2.33 2.11 12.29
N LYS A 45 -3.07 2.50 11.25
CA LYS A 45 -4.54 2.52 11.28
C LYS A 45 -5.11 2.37 9.88
N VAL A 46 -6.35 1.88 9.81
CA VAL A 46 -7.13 1.82 8.57
C VAL A 46 -8.44 2.58 8.75
N THR A 47 -8.81 3.39 7.75
CA THR A 47 -10.04 4.17 7.74
C THR A 47 -10.74 4.09 6.38
N ASN A 48 -12.04 4.37 6.34
CA ASN A 48 -12.81 4.49 5.09
C ASN A 48 -12.83 5.92 4.54
N VAL A 49 -11.99 6.82 5.08
CA VAL A 49 -12.00 8.24 4.73
C VAL A 49 -10.96 8.51 3.66
N LEU A 50 -11.40 9.00 2.51
CA LEU A 50 -10.49 9.51 1.49
C LEU A 50 -10.00 10.92 1.87
N PRO A 51 -8.71 11.24 1.76
CA PRO A 51 -8.22 12.58 2.05
C PRO A 51 -8.83 13.62 1.11
N LYS A 52 -9.04 14.83 1.65
CA LYS A 52 -9.64 15.94 0.93
C LYS A 52 -8.82 16.24 -0.34
N GLY A 53 -9.50 16.28 -1.50
CA GLY A 53 -8.87 16.58 -2.79
C GLY A 53 -8.48 15.38 -3.65
N VAL A 54 -8.85 14.14 -3.28
CA VAL A 54 -8.90 13.02 -4.24
C VAL A 54 -9.98 13.35 -5.28
N ARG A 55 -9.58 14.04 -6.35
CA ARG A 55 -10.44 14.40 -7.49
C ARG A 55 -10.31 13.30 -8.55
N GLY A 56 -11.45 12.82 -9.07
CA GLY A 56 -11.47 11.91 -10.23
C GLY A 56 -11.69 10.43 -9.93
N SER A 57 -11.77 10.01 -8.67
CA SER A 57 -12.23 8.65 -8.36
C SER A 57 -13.74 8.55 -8.63
N ARG A 58 -14.12 7.77 -9.64
CA ARG A 58 -15.50 7.29 -9.81
C ARG A 58 -15.93 6.29 -8.72
N TRP A 59 -15.02 5.96 -7.80
CA TRP A 59 -15.15 4.87 -6.83
C TRP A 59 -15.40 5.44 -5.43
N LYS A 60 -16.57 5.13 -4.87
CA LYS A 60 -17.06 5.64 -3.58
C LYS A 60 -16.48 4.89 -2.38
N CYS A 61 -15.92 3.71 -2.60
CA CYS A 61 -15.50 2.78 -1.56
C CYS A 61 -13.99 2.88 -1.32
N GLY A 62 -13.54 3.95 -0.68
CA GLY A 62 -12.12 4.20 -0.40
C GLY A 62 -11.63 3.56 0.90
N ILE A 63 -10.37 3.14 0.94
CA ILE A 63 -9.67 2.69 2.15
C ILE A 63 -8.38 3.49 2.27
N THR A 64 -8.09 4.03 3.44
CA THR A 64 -6.82 4.69 3.74
C THR A 64 -6.11 3.90 4.82
N VAL A 65 -4.93 3.36 4.50
CA VAL A 65 -4.02 2.73 5.46
C VAL A 65 -2.94 3.75 5.80
N GLU A 66 -2.91 4.16 7.06
CA GLU A 66 -1.90 5.07 7.56
C GLU A 66 -0.79 4.26 8.23
N THR A 67 0.45 4.56 7.83
CA THR A 67 1.67 4.09 8.48
C THR A 67 2.43 5.31 9.03
N PRO A 68 3.45 5.12 9.87
CA PRO A 68 4.27 6.22 10.39
C PRO A 68 4.90 7.09 9.31
N GLU A 69 5.26 6.48 8.18
CA GLU A 69 6.03 7.13 7.12
C GLU A 69 5.15 7.64 5.98
N ARG A 70 4.04 6.95 5.68
CA ARG A 70 3.21 7.24 4.49
C ARG A 70 1.75 6.83 4.69
N GLN A 71 0.87 7.48 3.94
CA GLN A 71 -0.52 7.04 3.78
C GLN A 71 -0.69 6.37 2.43
N PHE A 72 -1.30 5.18 2.45
CA PHE A 72 -1.69 4.43 1.26
C PHE A 72 -3.19 4.53 1.09
N ILE A 73 -3.63 4.87 -0.12
CA ILE A 73 -5.03 5.10 -0.43
C ILE A 73 -5.44 4.10 -1.51
N PHE A 74 -6.43 3.29 -1.16
CA PHE A 74 -7.00 2.28 -2.01
C PHE A 74 -8.45 2.61 -2.35
N THR A 75 -8.93 2.02 -3.44
CA THR A 75 -10.36 2.00 -3.77
C THR A 75 -10.80 0.58 -4.10
N CYS A 76 -11.98 0.21 -3.61
CA CYS A 76 -12.60 -1.08 -3.88
C CYS A 76 -13.73 -0.93 -4.92
N GLU A 77 -14.10 -2.02 -5.58
CA GLU A 77 -15.15 -1.98 -6.60
C GLU A 77 -16.54 -1.80 -5.96
N ASN A 78 -16.73 -2.29 -4.73
CA ASN A 78 -18.00 -2.22 -4.00
C ASN A 78 -17.80 -2.13 -2.46
N GLU A 79 -18.87 -1.82 -1.72
CA GLU A 79 -18.85 -1.67 -0.26
C GLU A 79 -18.58 -2.99 0.49
N ARG A 80 -18.92 -4.14 -0.12
CA ARG A 80 -18.64 -5.44 0.49
C ARG A 80 -17.14 -5.69 0.54
N GLU A 81 -16.46 -5.56 -0.59
CA GLU A 81 -15.00 -5.68 -0.66
C GLU A 81 -14.31 -4.68 0.26
N GLN A 82 -14.77 -3.43 0.28
CA GLN A 82 -14.23 -2.42 1.17
C GLN A 82 -14.26 -2.87 2.64
N ARG A 83 -15.39 -3.43 3.06
CA ARG A 83 -15.57 -3.94 4.42
C ARG A 83 -14.67 -5.14 4.72
N GLU A 84 -14.60 -6.10 3.81
CA GLU A 84 -13.77 -7.31 3.94
C GLU A 84 -12.28 -6.94 4.07
N TRP A 85 -11.79 -6.03 3.22
CA TRP A 85 -10.42 -5.53 3.31
C TRP A 85 -10.14 -4.73 4.59
N MET A 86 -11.04 -3.83 4.97
CA MET A 86 -10.89 -3.08 6.23
C MET A 86 -10.88 -4.00 7.45
N GLU A 87 -11.72 -5.04 7.46
CA GLU A 87 -11.76 -6.01 8.54
C GLU A 87 -10.45 -6.80 8.61
N ALA A 88 -9.97 -7.34 7.49
CA ALA A 88 -8.72 -8.08 7.42
C ALA A 88 -7.51 -7.24 7.86
N LEU A 89 -7.43 -5.98 7.40
CA LEU A 89 -6.38 -5.05 7.80
C LEU A 89 -6.46 -4.71 9.30
N ASN A 90 -7.66 -4.44 9.83
CA ASN A 90 -7.85 -4.19 11.25
C ASN A 90 -7.47 -5.40 12.12
N GLN A 91 -7.74 -6.63 11.65
CA GLN A 91 -7.32 -7.84 12.35
C GLN A 91 -5.78 -7.94 12.44
N VAL A 92 -5.04 -7.52 11.42
CA VAL A 92 -3.56 -7.49 11.47
C VAL A 92 -3.06 -6.36 12.38
N ILE A 93 -3.65 -5.16 12.28
CA ILE A 93 -3.27 -3.97 13.06
C ILE A 93 -3.57 -4.11 14.56
N SER A 94 -4.62 -4.85 14.91
CA SER A 94 -5.01 -5.08 16.31
C SER A 94 -4.14 -6.11 17.02
N LYS A 95 -3.44 -6.99 16.28
CA LYS A 95 -2.51 -7.97 16.85
C LYS A 95 -1.23 -7.29 17.35
N PRO A 96 -0.72 -7.68 18.53
CA PRO A 96 0.59 -7.22 18.98
C PRO A 96 1.68 -7.72 18.02
N MET A 97 2.74 -6.92 17.85
CA MET A 97 3.86 -7.32 17.02
C MET A 97 4.76 -8.28 17.78
N SER A 98 5.14 -9.38 17.14
CA SER A 98 6.14 -10.32 17.63
C SER A 98 7.54 -9.69 17.54
N PRO A 99 8.55 -10.18 18.30
CA PRO A 99 9.93 -9.71 18.17
C PRO A 99 10.48 -9.74 16.72
N GLN A 100 10.04 -10.71 15.92
CA GLN A 100 10.46 -10.88 14.51
C GLN A 100 9.88 -9.80 13.59
N ASP A 101 8.70 -9.28 13.92
CA ASP A 101 8.05 -8.23 13.14
C ASP A 101 8.83 -6.91 13.18
N TYR A 102 9.51 -6.62 14.30
CA TYR A 102 10.32 -5.41 14.45
C TYR A 102 11.56 -5.42 13.55
N THR A 103 12.12 -6.60 13.27
CA THR A 103 13.24 -6.74 12.31
C THR A 103 12.77 -6.57 10.87
N THR A 104 11.57 -7.04 10.53
CA THR A 104 10.99 -6.93 9.18
C THR A 104 10.52 -5.50 8.89
N GLY A 105 9.92 -4.83 9.88
CA GLY A 105 9.46 -3.44 9.74
C GLY A 105 10.58 -2.42 9.51
N SER A 106 11.83 -2.77 9.84
CA SER A 106 13.00 -1.91 9.61
C SER A 106 13.53 -1.95 8.16
N PHE A 107 13.05 -2.88 7.31
CA PHE A 107 13.56 -3.09 5.94
C PHE A 107 12.69 -2.49 4.83
N VAL A 108 11.53 -1.95 5.17
CA VAL A 108 10.66 -1.20 4.25
C VAL A 108 11.08 0.27 4.42
N LEU A 109 12.11 0.79 3.75
CA LEU A 109 12.14 1.15 2.34
C LEU A 109 13.60 1.11 1.82
N GLN A 110 14.01 0.08 1.08
CA GLN A 110 15.00 0.27 0.02
C GLN A 110 14.28 0.23 -1.32
N TRP A 111 13.86 1.40 -1.79
CA TRP A 111 13.57 1.60 -3.22
C TRP A 111 14.83 1.18 -3.99
N LYS A 112 14.77 0.02 -4.65
CA LYS A 112 15.77 -0.34 -5.66
C LYS A 112 15.19 0.10 -7.00
N PRO A 113 15.77 1.12 -7.66
CA PRO A 113 15.49 1.30 -9.08
C PRO A 113 15.97 0.05 -9.79
N THR A 114 15.12 -0.57 -10.58
CA THR A 114 15.59 -1.49 -11.62
C THR A 114 16.33 -0.64 -12.63
N SER A 115 17.63 -0.48 -12.44
CA SER A 115 18.54 0.03 -13.47
C SER A 115 18.69 -1.08 -14.49
N ASP A 116 18.05 -0.94 -15.64
CA ASP A 116 18.62 -1.49 -16.86
C ASP A 116 19.24 -0.30 -17.62
N GLU A 117 20.57 -0.40 -17.76
CA GLU A 117 21.49 0.34 -18.62
C GLU A 117 21.73 1.85 -18.42
N GLY A 118 22.98 2.16 -18.01
CA GLY A 118 23.86 3.05 -18.81
C GLY A 118 23.85 4.57 -18.54
N ASP A 119 24.99 5.03 -18.00
CA ASP A 119 25.61 6.36 -18.19
C ASP A 119 25.07 7.62 -17.44
N ASP A 120 25.89 8.00 -16.45
CA ASP A 120 26.50 9.31 -16.19
C ASP A 120 25.68 10.58 -15.84
N ILE A 121 26.11 11.14 -14.70
CA ILE A 121 26.06 12.52 -14.18
C ILE A 121 24.73 13.26 -13.94
N GLY A 122 24.58 13.68 -12.68
CA GLY A 122 23.89 14.93 -12.32
C GLY A 122 22.88 14.74 -11.19
N GLY A 123 23.30 15.09 -9.98
CA GLY A 123 22.44 15.06 -8.81
C GLY A 123 21.15 15.88 -8.99
N ALA A 124 20.05 15.29 -8.56
CA ALA A 124 18.91 16.00 -8.02
C ALA A 124 18.25 15.08 -6.98
N ALA A 125 18.28 15.50 -5.73
CA ALA A 125 17.35 15.00 -4.72
C ALA A 125 15.94 15.36 -5.22
N ALA A 126 15.25 14.40 -5.82
CA ALA A 126 13.86 14.56 -6.19
C ALA A 126 13.02 14.31 -4.93
N ASP A 127 12.51 15.42 -4.39
CA ASP A 127 11.28 15.56 -3.60
C ASP A 127 10.53 14.25 -3.31
N ILE A 128 10.65 13.78 -2.06
CA ILE A 128 9.97 12.58 -1.55
C ILE A 128 8.51 12.93 -1.17
N SER A 129 7.77 13.55 -2.08
CA SER A 129 6.37 13.97 -1.88
C SER A 129 5.42 13.65 -3.04
N GLU A 130 5.86 12.93 -4.07
CA GLU A 130 5.04 12.76 -5.30
C GLU A 130 4.84 11.31 -5.78
N GLU A 131 4.72 10.34 -4.87
CA GLU A 131 3.98 9.10 -5.19
C GLU A 131 2.81 8.95 -4.22
N LEU A 132 1.64 9.43 -4.63
CA LEU A 132 0.37 8.94 -4.12
C LEU A 132 -0.17 8.03 -5.21
N ASP A 133 0.43 6.85 -5.35
CA ASP A 133 -0.14 5.80 -6.18
C ASP A 133 -1.45 5.38 -5.49
N LEU A 134 -2.53 5.88 -6.06
CA LEU A 134 -3.90 5.61 -5.68
C LEU A 134 -4.25 4.25 -6.28
N GLU A 135 -4.20 3.19 -5.48
CA GLU A 135 -4.30 1.85 -6.03
C GLU A 135 -5.73 1.31 -6.00
N LEU A 136 -6.14 0.67 -7.09
CA LEU A 136 -7.42 -0.01 -7.19
C LEU A 136 -7.23 -1.45 -6.73
N CYS A 137 -7.95 -1.83 -5.68
CA CYS A 137 -7.85 -3.16 -5.09
C CYS A 137 -8.69 -4.16 -5.89
N CYS A 138 -8.08 -5.28 -6.28
CA CYS A 138 -8.80 -6.46 -6.77
C CYS A 138 -8.83 -7.52 -5.67
N PRO A 139 -9.99 -8.07 -5.30
CA PRO A 139 -10.05 -9.17 -4.34
C PRO A 139 -9.36 -10.43 -4.89
N GLY A 140 -8.54 -11.05 -4.03
CA GLY A 140 -8.00 -12.39 -4.19
C GLY A 140 -9.08 -13.46 -4.11
N GLY A 141 -9.39 -14.11 -5.23
CA GLY A 141 -10.17 -15.36 -5.32
C GLY A 141 -9.26 -16.61 -5.41
N PRO A 142 -9.80 -17.83 -5.39
CA PRO A 142 -11.07 -18.24 -6.03
C PRO A 142 -12.35 -17.89 -5.27
#